data_AF-A0A023BVW5-F1
#
_entry.id   AF-A0A023BVW5-F1
#
_cell.length_a   1.000
_cell.length_b   1.000
_cell.length_c   1.000
_cell.angle_alpha   90.00
_cell.angle_beta   90.00
_cell.angle_gamma   90.00
#
_symmetry.space_group_name_H-M   'P 1'
#
loop_
_entity.id
_entity.type
_entity.pdbx_description
1 polymer ?
#
loop_
_entity_poly.entity_id
_entity_poly.type
_entity_poly.pdbx_seq_one_letter_code
_entity_poly.pdbx_strand_id
1 'polypeptide(L)'
;MKNIILTILSILTFVFIHAQSDSSSTKLIQISNAKYAVYKYDATLKVNILTYQYSDLWDLDNDKKKDSIIFISNGGAHAFYHLEIWLSSSNTKTKFQKLYTDFPYPECIKSVDEIETYLPHLVIRDFDSDGIDELFLNVNHNLAPTLDELKEMGLSTKQVLIDYKLGKLTVTDFKK
;
A
#
# COMPACT_ATOMS: atom_id res chain seq x y z
N MET A 1 -44.99 32.47 43.55
CA MET A 1 -43.74 31.77 43.15
C MET A 1 -43.97 30.91 41.91
N LYS A 2 -44.23 31.51 40.74
CA LYS A 2 -44.43 30.79 39.47
C LYS A 2 -43.71 31.44 38.26
N ASN A 3 -42.97 32.53 38.48
CA ASN A 3 -42.41 33.34 37.39
C ASN A 3 -40.88 33.37 37.36
N ILE A 4 -40.19 32.48 38.10
CA ILE A 4 -38.71 32.42 38.13
C ILE A 4 -38.15 31.23 37.31
N ILE A 5 -39.02 30.32 36.84
CA ILE A 5 -38.59 29.14 36.06
C ILE A 5 -38.44 29.47 34.56
N LEU A 6 -39.03 30.56 34.06
CA LEU A 6 -39.04 30.86 32.62
C LEU A 6 -37.77 31.57 32.09
N THR A 7 -36.94 32.13 32.97
CA THR A 7 -35.76 32.91 32.53
C THR A 7 -34.50 32.06 32.34
N ILE A 8 -34.39 30.92 33.02
CA ILE A 8 -33.22 30.05 32.93
C ILE A 8 -33.22 29.23 31.62
N LEU A 9 -34.40 28.96 31.04
CA LEU A 9 -34.52 28.19 29.80
C LEU A 9 -34.14 29.01 28.55
N SER A 10 -34.15 30.35 28.62
CA SER A 10 -33.79 31.22 27.49
C SER A 10 -32.29 31.54 27.41
N ILE A 11 -31.52 31.25 28.45
CA ILE A 11 -30.06 31.46 28.48
C ILE A 11 -29.32 30.20 27.98
N LEU A 12 -29.95 29.03 28.06
CA LEU A 12 -29.35 27.77 27.62
C LEU A 12 -29.40 27.55 26.09
N THR A 13 -30.20 28.31 25.35
CA THR A 13 -30.33 28.18 23.88
C THR A 13 -29.37 29.07 23.10
N PHE A 14 -28.65 30.00 23.75
CA PHE A 14 -27.68 30.88 23.07
C PHE A 14 -26.23 30.37 23.06
N VAL A 15 -25.92 29.29 23.78
CA VAL A 15 -24.53 28.78 23.89
C VAL A 15 -24.22 27.66 22.89
N PHE A 16 -25.20 27.16 22.13
CA PHE A 16 -24.99 26.03 21.19
C PHE A 16 -24.75 26.42 19.73
N ILE A 17 -24.59 27.70 19.40
CA ILE A 17 -24.25 28.14 18.03
C ILE A 17 -22.84 28.74 17.99
N HIS A 18 -21.88 27.99 18.48
CA HIS A 18 -20.50 28.07 18.00
C HIS A 18 -20.01 26.65 17.69
N ALA A 19 -20.88 25.86 17.05
CA ALA A 19 -20.43 24.71 16.30
C ALA A 19 -19.34 25.19 15.34
N GLN A 20 -18.16 24.60 15.48
CA GLN A 20 -16.93 24.92 14.77
C GLN A 20 -17.20 25.18 13.29
N SER A 21 -17.30 26.46 12.90
CA SER A 21 -16.98 26.84 11.54
C SER A 21 -15.46 26.87 11.45
N ASP A 22 -14.85 25.69 11.52
CA ASP A 22 -13.51 25.54 10.99
C ASP A 22 -13.65 25.81 9.50
N SER A 23 -13.43 27.06 9.11
CA SER A 23 -13.00 27.42 7.77
C SER A 23 -11.57 26.90 7.56
N SER A 24 -11.35 25.62 7.84
CA SER A 24 -10.23 24.89 7.28
C SER A 24 -10.56 24.79 5.82
N SER A 25 -9.87 25.58 5.00
CA SER A 25 -9.78 25.32 3.57
C SER A 25 -9.55 23.82 3.42
N THR A 26 -10.55 23.09 2.93
CA THR A 26 -10.42 21.66 2.66
C THR A 26 -9.47 21.54 1.50
N LYS A 27 -8.16 21.58 1.80
CA LYS A 27 -7.11 21.26 0.85
C LYS A 27 -7.44 19.84 0.41
N LEU A 28 -7.93 19.71 -0.82
CA LEU A 28 -8.24 18.41 -1.41
C LEU A 28 -7.01 17.53 -1.20
N ILE A 29 -7.19 16.46 -0.43
CA ILE A 29 -6.11 15.51 -0.17
C ILE A 29 -5.81 14.86 -1.52
N GLN A 30 -4.65 15.18 -2.08
CA GLN A 30 -4.19 14.57 -3.31
C GLN A 30 -3.75 13.15 -3.01
N ILE A 31 -4.41 12.17 -3.62
CA ILE A 31 -4.00 10.78 -3.54
C ILE A 31 -2.84 10.60 -4.53
N SER A 32 -1.68 10.21 -4.01
CA SER A 32 -0.53 9.83 -4.83
C SER A 32 -0.92 8.72 -5.79
N ASN A 33 -0.47 8.76 -7.05
CA ASN A 33 -0.82 7.75 -8.05
C ASN A 33 -2.33 7.49 -8.20
N ALA A 34 -3.16 8.55 -8.08
CA ALA A 34 -4.62 8.46 -8.12
C ALA A 34 -5.20 7.65 -9.30
N LYS A 35 -4.53 7.60 -10.45
CA LYS A 35 -4.96 6.78 -11.61
C LYS A 35 -5.02 5.28 -11.33
N TYR A 36 -4.28 4.81 -10.33
CA TYR A 36 -4.23 3.40 -9.90
C TYR A 36 -4.97 3.17 -8.58
N ALA A 37 -5.46 4.23 -7.94
CA ALA A 37 -6.13 4.17 -6.65
C ALA A 37 -7.60 3.73 -6.80
N VAL A 38 -7.99 2.67 -6.10
CA VAL A 38 -9.36 2.14 -6.08
C VAL A 38 -9.79 1.93 -4.64
N TYR A 39 -10.90 2.56 -4.24
CA TYR A 39 -11.54 2.29 -2.95
C TYR A 39 -12.55 1.16 -3.08
N LYS A 40 -12.45 0.18 -2.18
CA LYS A 40 -13.42 -0.92 -2.08
C LYS A 40 -13.88 -1.06 -0.65
N TYR A 41 -15.20 -1.13 -0.45
CA TYR A 41 -15.76 -1.42 0.86
C TYR A 41 -15.41 -2.86 1.28
N ASP A 42 -14.78 -2.99 2.45
CA ASP A 42 -14.56 -4.27 3.10
C ASP A 42 -15.62 -4.48 4.18
N ALA A 43 -16.46 -5.50 4.01
CA ALA A 43 -17.55 -5.77 4.93
C ALA A 43 -17.08 -6.35 6.29
N THR A 44 -15.90 -6.96 6.33
CA THR A 44 -15.33 -7.54 7.55
C THR A 44 -14.79 -6.43 8.45
N LEU A 45 -14.01 -5.52 7.87
CA LEU A 45 -13.42 -4.38 8.57
C LEU A 45 -14.38 -3.20 8.69
N LYS A 46 -15.48 -3.20 7.92
CA LYS A 46 -16.49 -2.14 7.85
C LYS A 46 -15.90 -0.77 7.46
N VAL A 47 -14.88 -0.78 6.60
CA VAL A 47 -14.20 0.43 6.11
C VAL A 47 -14.01 0.36 4.60
N ASN A 48 -13.85 1.51 3.96
CA ASN A 48 -13.37 1.57 2.58
C ASN A 48 -11.85 1.37 2.59
N ILE A 49 -11.39 0.29 1.98
CA ILE A 49 -9.98 -0.01 1.82
C ILE A 49 -9.48 0.63 0.53
N LEU A 50 -8.41 1.40 0.65
CA LEU A 50 -7.66 1.89 -0.50
C LEU A 50 -6.78 0.76 -1.06
N THR A 51 -6.90 0.50 -2.35
CA THR A 51 -6.04 -0.39 -3.10
C THR A 51 -5.34 0.38 -4.21
N TYR A 52 -4.09 0.03 -4.51
CA TYR A 52 -3.42 0.45 -5.74
C TYR A 52 -3.37 -0.73 -6.69
N GLN A 53 -3.93 -0.57 -7.88
CA GLN A 53 -4.04 -1.61 -8.89
C GLN A 53 -3.22 -1.20 -10.10
N TYR A 54 -2.04 -1.79 -10.22
CA TYR A 54 -1.17 -1.64 -11.37
C TYR A 54 -1.39 -2.80 -12.33
N SER A 55 -2.40 -2.65 -13.19
CA SER A 55 -2.70 -3.59 -14.25
C SER A 55 -2.18 -3.06 -15.59
N ASP A 56 -1.85 -3.97 -16.50
CA ASP A 56 -1.49 -3.68 -17.89
C ASP A 56 -0.12 -3.01 -18.11
N LEU A 57 0.78 -3.10 -17.13
CA LEU A 57 2.10 -2.43 -17.18
C LEU A 57 3.24 -3.42 -17.44
N TRP A 58 3.31 -4.50 -16.67
CA TRP A 58 4.43 -5.45 -16.68
C TRP A 58 3.99 -6.85 -17.08
N ASP A 59 4.88 -7.57 -17.73
CA ASP A 59 4.79 -9.01 -18.00
C ASP A 59 5.83 -9.66 -17.08
N LEU A 60 5.37 -10.29 -16.00
CA LEU A 60 6.24 -10.77 -14.91
C LEU A 60 6.63 -12.24 -15.11
N ASP A 61 5.98 -12.95 -16.04
CA ASP A 61 6.25 -14.37 -16.30
C ASP A 61 6.64 -14.68 -17.76
N ASN A 62 6.85 -13.63 -18.57
CA ASN A 62 7.28 -13.66 -19.97
C ASN A 62 6.32 -14.42 -20.89
N ASP A 63 5.02 -14.35 -20.61
CA ASP A 63 3.96 -14.98 -21.38
C ASP A 63 3.38 -14.06 -22.48
N LYS A 64 3.92 -12.84 -22.62
CA LYS A 64 3.51 -11.76 -23.52
C LYS A 64 2.16 -11.12 -23.18
N LYS A 65 1.62 -11.41 -22.01
CA LYS A 65 0.43 -10.77 -21.45
C LYS A 65 0.85 -9.94 -20.26
N LYS A 66 0.00 -8.98 -19.92
CA LYS A 66 0.26 -8.09 -18.81
C LYS A 66 -0.38 -8.64 -17.55
N ASP A 67 0.39 -8.61 -16.48
CA ASP A 67 -0.02 -9.05 -15.16
C ASP A 67 -0.53 -7.88 -14.33
N SER A 68 -1.05 -8.20 -13.14
CA SER A 68 -1.49 -7.18 -12.18
C SER A 68 -0.70 -7.26 -10.88
N ILE A 69 -0.19 -6.10 -10.46
CA ILE A 69 0.40 -5.90 -9.15
C ILE A 69 -0.58 -5.07 -8.32
N ILE A 70 -1.05 -5.63 -7.21
CA ILE A 70 -2.11 -5.06 -6.39
C ILE A 70 -1.56 -4.85 -4.98
N PHE A 71 -1.68 -3.63 -4.49
CA PHE A 71 -1.34 -3.26 -3.12
C PHE A 71 -2.61 -2.97 -2.34
N ILE A 72 -2.87 -3.72 -1.28
CA ILE A 72 -4.13 -3.68 -0.53
C ILE A 72 -3.86 -3.11 0.86
N SER A 73 -4.47 -1.96 1.17
CA SER A 73 -4.36 -1.34 2.48
C SER A 73 -4.92 -2.25 3.58
N ASN A 74 -4.34 -2.18 4.77
CA ASN A 74 -4.87 -2.76 5.99
C ASN A 74 -6.13 -2.04 6.53
N GLY A 75 -6.56 -0.93 5.92
CA GLY A 75 -7.74 -0.15 6.35
C GLY A 75 -7.50 0.71 7.60
N GLY A 76 -6.25 0.84 8.05
CA GLY A 76 -5.87 1.69 9.18
C GLY A 76 -5.78 3.16 8.82
N ALA A 77 -5.77 4.04 9.84
CA ALA A 77 -5.58 5.48 9.66
C ALA A 77 -4.20 5.82 9.06
N HIS A 78 -3.17 5.07 9.47
CA HIS A 78 -1.89 4.98 8.74
C HIS A 78 -1.96 3.71 7.89
N ALA A 79 -2.14 3.88 6.58
CA ALA A 79 -2.38 2.78 5.66
C ALA A 79 -1.05 2.09 5.30
N PHE A 80 -0.99 0.79 5.50
CA PHE A 80 0.09 -0.06 4.99
C PHE A 80 -0.48 -1.08 4.04
N TYR A 81 0.27 -1.40 2.99
CA TYR A 81 -0.23 -2.17 1.87
C TYR A 81 0.50 -3.49 1.74
N HIS A 82 -0.25 -4.60 1.78
CA HIS A 82 0.30 -5.90 1.41
C HIS A 82 0.20 -6.12 -0.10
N LEU A 83 1.16 -6.86 -0.64
CA LEU A 83 1.27 -7.17 -2.05
C LEU A 83 0.43 -8.41 -2.43
N GLU A 84 -0.27 -8.32 -3.55
CA GLU A 84 -0.86 -9.42 -4.30
C GLU A 84 -0.41 -9.32 -5.77
N ILE A 85 0.05 -10.41 -6.35
CA ILE A 85 0.39 -10.49 -7.77
C ILE A 85 -0.58 -11.46 -8.44
N TRP A 86 -1.14 -11.05 -9.58
CA TRP A 86 -2.00 -11.88 -10.42
C TRP A 86 -1.34 -12.09 -11.78
N LEU A 87 -0.90 -13.32 -12.02
CA LEU A 87 -0.36 -13.76 -13.31
C LEU A 87 -1.50 -14.10 -14.27
N SER A 88 -1.49 -13.48 -15.43
CA SER A 88 -2.65 -13.42 -16.33
C SER A 88 -2.92 -14.75 -17.05
N SER A 89 -1.92 -15.44 -17.61
CA SER A 89 -2.15 -16.73 -18.27
C SER A 89 -2.52 -17.86 -17.33
N SER A 90 -1.86 -17.94 -16.17
CA SER A 90 -2.16 -19.01 -15.20
C SER A 90 -3.40 -18.71 -14.38
N ASN A 91 -3.91 -17.47 -14.43
CA ASN A 91 -4.95 -16.95 -13.55
C ASN A 91 -4.63 -17.16 -12.06
N THR A 92 -3.35 -17.20 -11.72
CA THR A 92 -2.87 -17.48 -10.36
C THR A 92 -2.69 -16.19 -9.59
N LYS A 93 -3.28 -16.14 -8.40
CA LYS A 93 -3.13 -15.03 -7.46
C LYS A 93 -2.25 -15.44 -6.29
N THR A 94 -1.13 -14.77 -6.14
CA THR A 94 -0.19 -14.99 -5.04
C THR A 94 -0.26 -13.80 -4.09
N LYS A 95 -0.60 -14.08 -2.83
CA LYS A 95 -0.72 -13.07 -1.78
C LYS A 95 0.49 -13.12 -0.87
N PHE A 96 1.16 -11.98 -0.71
CA PHE A 96 2.28 -11.80 0.18
C PHE A 96 1.83 -11.06 1.45
N GLN A 97 0.98 -11.72 2.25
CA GLN A 97 0.30 -11.12 3.41
C GLN A 97 1.23 -10.64 4.53
N LYS A 98 2.50 -11.04 4.51
CA LYS A 98 3.52 -10.57 5.44
C LYS A 98 4.33 -9.42 4.88
N LEU A 99 4.32 -9.14 3.57
CA LEU A 99 5.18 -8.12 2.96
C LEU A 99 4.40 -6.80 2.81
N TYR A 100 4.57 -5.89 3.77
CA TYR A 100 3.91 -4.59 3.79
C TYR A 100 4.83 -3.45 3.37
N THR A 101 4.30 -2.46 2.63
CA THR A 101 4.98 -1.18 2.38
C THR A 101 4.06 0.00 2.70
N ASP A 102 4.65 1.17 2.96
CA ASP A 102 3.94 2.43 3.22
C ASP A 102 3.58 3.14 1.90
N PHE A 103 4.54 3.16 0.97
CA PHE A 103 4.44 3.84 -0.31
C PHE A 103 4.49 2.82 -1.46
N PRO A 104 3.34 2.25 -1.88
CA PRO A 104 3.29 1.23 -2.93
C PRO A 104 3.43 1.85 -4.33
N TYR A 105 4.34 2.80 -4.51
CA TYR A 105 4.46 3.63 -5.70
C TYR A 105 5.72 3.24 -6.47
N PRO A 106 5.61 2.72 -7.70
CA PRO A 106 6.79 2.39 -8.49
C PRO A 106 7.65 3.63 -8.71
N GLU A 107 8.90 3.57 -8.26
CA GLU A 107 9.90 4.63 -8.40
C GLU A 107 10.82 4.34 -9.59
N CYS A 108 11.20 5.39 -10.32
CA CYS A 108 12.09 5.29 -11.47
C CYS A 108 13.55 5.34 -11.00
N ILE A 109 14.11 4.17 -10.70
CA ILE A 109 15.48 4.00 -10.20
C ILE A 109 16.33 3.26 -11.23
N LYS A 110 17.49 3.80 -11.57
CA LYS A 110 18.31 3.38 -12.72
C LYS A 110 19.43 2.42 -12.38
N SER A 111 19.80 2.25 -11.11
CA SER A 111 20.81 1.27 -10.68
C SER A 111 20.54 0.70 -9.28
N VAL A 112 21.24 -0.40 -8.96
CA VAL A 112 21.29 -0.96 -7.60
C VAL A 112 21.88 0.06 -6.61
N ASP A 113 22.91 0.81 -7.02
CA ASP A 113 23.52 1.86 -6.18
C ASP A 113 22.53 2.98 -5.82
N GLU A 114 21.61 3.33 -6.73
CA GLU A 114 20.54 4.29 -6.44
C GLU A 114 19.52 3.73 -5.45
N ILE A 115 19.23 2.42 -5.48
CA ILE A 115 18.35 1.77 -4.48
C ILE A 115 18.97 1.87 -3.08
N GLU A 116 20.28 1.62 -2.96
CA GLU A 116 20.98 1.73 -1.68
C GLU A 116 21.01 3.17 -1.16
N THR A 117 21.13 4.15 -2.07
CA THR A 117 21.24 5.57 -1.73
C THR A 117 19.90 6.19 -1.35
N TYR A 118 18.86 5.92 -2.13
CA TYR A 118 17.56 6.57 -1.98
C TYR A 118 16.56 5.75 -1.16
N LEU A 119 16.85 4.46 -0.94
CA LEU A 119 15.99 3.53 -0.20
C LEU A 119 14.53 3.59 -0.67
N PRO A 120 14.27 3.42 -1.98
CA PRO A 120 12.93 3.49 -2.53
C PRO A 120 12.03 2.42 -1.88
N HIS A 121 10.72 2.64 -1.95
CA HIS A 121 9.77 1.68 -1.40
C HIS A 121 9.44 0.55 -2.37
N LEU A 122 9.41 0.86 -3.66
CA LEU A 122 9.04 -0.06 -4.73
C LEU A 122 9.78 0.30 -6.01
N VAL A 123 10.50 -0.66 -6.58
CA VAL A 123 11.14 -0.53 -7.90
C VAL A 123 10.76 -1.76 -8.72
N ILE A 124 10.44 -1.54 -9.99
CA ILE A 124 10.07 -2.59 -10.94
C ILE A 124 10.98 -2.44 -12.14
N ARG A 125 11.85 -3.42 -12.36
CA ARG A 125 12.82 -3.44 -13.46
C ARG A 125 13.40 -4.83 -13.59
N ASP A 126 13.96 -5.10 -14.76
CA ASP A 126 14.90 -6.17 -15.01
C ASP A 126 16.25 -5.93 -14.28
N PHE A 127 16.48 -6.68 -13.21
CA PHE A 127 17.67 -6.63 -12.35
C PHE A 127 18.76 -7.59 -12.80
N ASP A 128 18.41 -8.77 -13.31
CA ASP A 128 19.37 -9.80 -13.74
C ASP A 128 19.63 -9.85 -15.26
N SER A 129 19.00 -8.94 -16.00
CA SER A 129 19.11 -8.76 -17.45
C SER A 129 18.60 -9.95 -18.28
N ASP A 130 17.64 -10.70 -17.77
CA ASP A 130 16.99 -11.81 -18.48
C ASP A 130 15.82 -11.38 -19.38
N GLY A 131 15.44 -10.10 -19.33
CA GLY A 131 14.35 -9.50 -20.09
C GLY A 131 12.99 -9.53 -19.39
N ILE A 132 12.93 -9.97 -18.13
CA ILE A 132 11.73 -10.01 -17.28
C ILE A 132 11.91 -8.99 -16.16
N ASP A 133 10.87 -8.17 -15.91
CA ASP A 133 10.96 -7.22 -14.80
C ASP A 133 10.67 -7.91 -13.46
N GLU A 134 11.54 -7.70 -12.46
CA GLU A 134 11.32 -8.13 -11.08
C GLU A 134 10.85 -6.98 -10.18
N LEU A 135 10.28 -7.36 -9.03
CA LEU A 135 9.79 -6.42 -8.03
C LEU A 135 10.78 -6.31 -6.86
N PHE A 136 11.47 -5.18 -6.74
CA PHE A 136 12.11 -4.81 -5.49
C PHE A 136 11.07 -4.17 -4.56
N LEU A 137 11.02 -4.65 -3.31
CA LEU A 137 10.13 -4.11 -2.29
C LEU A 137 10.90 -3.85 -0.99
N ASN A 138 10.84 -2.63 -0.50
CA ASN A 138 11.32 -2.26 0.82
C ASN A 138 10.19 -2.44 1.84
N VAL A 139 10.25 -3.54 2.59
CA VAL A 139 9.25 -3.92 3.58
C VAL A 139 9.34 -3.00 4.78
N ASN A 140 8.20 -2.47 5.22
CA ASN A 140 8.15 -1.47 6.27
C ASN A 140 8.81 -1.96 7.56
N HIS A 141 9.76 -1.17 8.09
CA HIS A 141 10.50 -1.50 9.29
C HIS A 141 9.66 -1.50 10.58
N ASN A 142 8.63 -0.65 10.64
CA ASN A 142 7.86 -0.36 11.85
C ASN A 142 6.64 -1.28 12.04
N LEU A 143 6.37 -2.15 11.07
CA LEU A 143 5.32 -3.17 11.16
C LEU A 143 5.86 -4.58 10.97
N ALA A 144 4.97 -5.55 11.19
CA ALA A 144 5.14 -6.90 10.70
C ALA A 144 5.44 -6.88 9.19
N PRO A 145 6.36 -7.75 8.73
CA PRO A 145 6.98 -8.82 9.48
C PRO A 145 8.20 -8.29 10.26
N THR A 146 8.36 -8.79 11.48
CA THR A 146 9.61 -8.71 12.23
C THR A 146 10.71 -9.46 11.49
N LEU A 147 11.97 -9.23 11.87
CA LEU A 147 13.09 -9.95 11.27
C LEU A 147 12.98 -11.47 11.51
N ASP A 148 12.41 -11.91 12.62
CA ASP A 148 12.23 -13.34 12.89
C ASP A 148 11.12 -13.94 12.03
N GLU A 149 10.02 -13.23 11.80
CA GLU A 149 8.98 -13.65 10.84
C GLU A 149 9.50 -13.67 9.39
N LEU A 150 10.46 -12.81 9.05
CA LEU A 150 11.16 -12.85 7.76
C LEU A 150 12.06 -14.09 7.66
N LYS A 151 12.78 -14.46 8.73
CA LYS A 151 13.59 -15.68 8.76
C LYS A 151 12.76 -16.94 8.57
N GLU A 152 11.54 -16.99 9.11
CA GLU A 152 10.58 -18.08 8.85
C GLU A 152 10.24 -18.21 7.35
N MET A 153 10.34 -17.10 6.60
CA MET A 153 10.16 -17.06 5.15
C MET A 153 11.47 -17.29 4.38
N GLY A 154 12.59 -17.52 5.07
CA GLY A 154 13.92 -17.65 4.46
C GLY A 154 14.59 -16.32 4.09
N LEU A 155 14.10 -15.20 4.64
CA LEU A 155 14.59 -13.86 4.37
C LEU A 155 15.41 -13.33 5.55
N SER A 156 16.47 -12.60 5.26
CA SER A 156 17.38 -12.03 6.25
C SER A 156 17.36 -10.50 6.28
N THR A 157 16.68 -9.86 5.32
CA THR A 157 16.54 -8.41 5.25
C THR A 157 15.09 -7.99 4.96
N LYS A 158 14.80 -6.70 5.14
CA LYS A 158 13.52 -6.10 4.75
C LYS A 158 13.48 -5.66 3.29
N GLN A 159 14.59 -5.77 2.58
CA GLN A 159 14.68 -5.48 1.16
C GLN A 159 14.57 -6.80 0.42
N VAL A 160 13.46 -6.99 -0.27
CA VAL A 160 13.15 -8.25 -0.94
C VAL A 160 13.05 -8.06 -2.44
N LEU A 161 13.38 -9.12 -3.17
CA LEU A 161 13.17 -9.23 -4.60
C LEU A 161 12.09 -10.29 -4.83
N ILE A 162 11.06 -9.96 -5.60
CA ILE A 162 10.03 -10.90 -6.06
C ILE A 162 10.23 -11.12 -7.55
N ASP A 163 10.34 -12.39 -7.92
CA ASP A 163 10.85 -12.79 -9.22
C ASP A 163 10.16 -14.10 -9.67
N TYR A 164 9.88 -14.24 -10.97
CA TYR A 164 9.29 -15.43 -11.54
C TYR A 164 10.37 -16.41 -12.05
N LYS A 165 10.70 -17.41 -11.22
CA LYS A 165 11.66 -18.47 -11.59
C LYS A 165 11.01 -19.83 -11.58
N LEU A 166 11.34 -20.63 -12.59
CA LEU A 166 10.93 -22.04 -12.68
C LEU A 166 9.40 -22.24 -12.56
N GLY A 167 8.61 -21.35 -13.18
CA GLY A 167 7.16 -21.46 -13.23
C GLY A 167 6.43 -20.96 -11.97
N LYS A 168 7.10 -20.23 -11.08
CA LYS A 168 6.50 -19.68 -9.87
C LYS A 168 7.12 -18.35 -9.46
N LEU A 169 6.31 -17.53 -8.79
CA LEU A 169 6.82 -16.37 -8.06
C LEU A 169 7.62 -16.85 -6.85
N THR A 170 8.79 -16.26 -6.67
CA THR A 170 9.71 -16.50 -5.57
C THR A 170 10.00 -15.19 -4.86
N VAL A 171 10.37 -15.26 -3.58
CA VAL A 171 10.79 -14.11 -2.79
C VAL A 171 12.15 -14.43 -2.21
N THR A 172 13.12 -13.54 -2.44
CA THR A 172 14.47 -13.64 -1.89
C THR A 172 14.87 -12.32 -1.26
N ASP A 173 15.93 -12.33 -0.46
CA ASP A 173 16.60 -11.08 -0.11
C ASP A 173 17.08 -10.40 -1.39
N PHE A 174 16.90 -9.08 -1.46
CA PHE A 174 17.58 -8.28 -2.45
C PHE A 174 19.08 -8.30 -2.13
N LYS A 175 19.88 -8.84 -3.05
CA LYS A 175 21.33 -8.96 -2.92
C LYS A 175 21.98 -8.30 -4.13
N LYS A 176 23.11 -7.66 -3.88
CA LYS A 176 24.01 -7.13 -4.89
C LYS A 176 24.63 -8.24 -5.75
#